data_AF-J5VQX0-F1
#
_entry.id   AF-J5VQX0-F1
#
_cell.length_a   1.000
_cell.length_b   1.000
_cell.length_c   1.000
_cell.angle_alpha   90.00
_cell.angle_beta   90.00
_cell.angle_gamma   90.00
#
_symmetry.space_group_name_H-M   'P 1'
#
loop_
_entity.id
_entity.type
_entity.pdbx_description
1 polymer ?
#
loop_
_entity_poly.entity_id
_entity_poly.type
_entity_poly.pdbx_seq_one_letter_code
_entity_poly.pdbx_strand_id
1 'polypeptide(L)' 'MGLLNRIKMLWQAAVGSSYSWPALDITLPGERYLHLVGSIHMGTRDMSP' A
#
# COMPACT_ATOMS: atom_id res chain seq x y z
N MET A 1 -17.65 4.39 3.71
CA MET A 1 -17.12 4.15 2.33
C MET A 1 -18.01 4.79 1.26
N GLY A 2 -17.69 6.01 0.82
CA GLY A 2 -18.43 6.72 -0.24
C GLY A 2 -18.11 6.25 -1.67
N LEU A 3 -18.93 6.68 -2.64
CA LEU A 3 -18.79 6.33 -4.07
C LEU A 3 -17.40 6.68 -4.65
N LEU A 4 -16.89 7.87 -4.30
CA LEU A 4 -15.56 8.34 -4.74
C LEU A 4 -14.43 7.38 -4.31
N ASN A 5 -14.50 6.84 -3.10
CA ASN A 5 -13.49 5.90 -2.60
C ASN A 5 -13.53 4.57 -3.37
N ARG A 6 -14.73 4.13 -3.79
CA ARG A 6 -14.87 2.93 -4.63
C ARG A 6 -14.27 3.13 -6.02
N ILE A 7 -14.53 4.28 -6.64
CA ILE A 7 -13.93 4.63 -7.94
C ILE A 7 -12.41 4.68 -7.84
N LYS A 8 -11.88 5.30 -6.77
CA LYS A 8 -10.43 5.36 -6.53
C LYS A 8 -9.81 3.97 -6.36
N MET A 9 -10.45 3.08 -5.60
CA MET A 9 -9.95 1.69 -5.44
C MET A 9 -9.96 0.91 -6.75
N LEU A 10 -11.02 1.03 -7.56
CA LEU A 10 -11.11 0.37 -8.86
C LEU A 10 -10.03 0.88 -9.82
N TRP A 11 -9.77 2.18 -9.80
CA TRP A 11 -8.69 2.80 -10.57
C TRP A 11 -7.30 2.26 -10.16
N GLN A 12 -7.00 2.24 -8.85
CA GLN A 12 -5.73 1.70 -8.34
C GLN A 12 -5.55 0.22 -8.67
N ALA A 13 -6.63 -0.56 -8.64
CA ALA A 13 -6.60 -1.98 -9.02
C ALA A 13 -6.33 -2.17 -10.52
N ALA A 14 -6.86 -1.29 -11.38
CA ALA A 14 -6.69 -1.37 -12.83
C ALA A 14 -5.32 -0.87 -13.31
N VAL A 15 -4.80 0.21 -12.72
CA VAL A 15 -3.52 0.82 -13.10
C VAL A 15 -2.33 0.13 -12.40
N GLY A 16 -2.60 -0.57 -11.30
CA GLY A 16 -1.57 -1.04 -10.38
C GLY A 16 -0.99 0.11 -9.56
N SER A 17 -0.61 -0.17 -8.31
CA SER A 17 0.19 0.79 -7.55
C SER A 17 1.66 0.57 -7.87
N SER A 18 2.32 1.56 -8.45
CA SER A 18 3.75 1.51 -8.69
C SER A 18 4.49 1.97 -7.45
N TYR A 19 4.92 1.02 -6.64
CA TYR A 19 5.83 1.24 -5.54
C TYR A 19 7.24 0.86 -5.99
N SER A 20 8.26 1.63 -5.59
CA SER A 20 9.67 1.31 -5.90
C SER A 20 10.18 0.09 -5.12
N TRP A 21 9.38 -0.44 -4.20
CA TRP A 21 9.65 -1.60 -3.35
C TRP A 21 8.38 -2.47 -3.25
N PRO A 22 8.48 -3.74 -2.83
CA PRO A 22 7.31 -4.59 -2.68
C PRO A 22 6.36 -3.99 -1.64
N ALA A 23 5.16 -3.56 -2.04
CA ALA A 23 4.15 -3.04 -1.13
C ALA A 23 2.73 -3.32 -1.61
N LEU A 24 1.78 -3.32 -0.67
CA LEU A 24 0.36 -3.63 -0.87
C LEU A 24 -0.50 -2.77 0.07
N ASP A 25 -1.54 -2.14 -0.47
CA ASP A 25 -2.56 -1.46 0.33
C ASP A 25 -3.72 -2.40 0.65
N ILE A 26 -4.16 -2.40 1.91
CA ILE A 26 -5.31 -3.17 2.38
C ILE A 26 -6.29 -2.24 3.07
N THR A 27 -7.57 -2.33 2.69
CA THR A 27 -8.65 -1.65 3.41
C THR A 27 -9.41 -2.65 4.27
N LEU A 28 -9.50 -2.38 5.56
CA LEU A 28 -10.24 -3.18 6.53
C LEU A 28 -11.59 -2.52 6.89
N PRO A 29 -12.55 -3.28 7.44
CA PRO A 29 -13.79 -2.70 7.97
C PRO A 29 -13.52 -1.62 9.01
N GLY A 30 -14.42 -0.64 9.11
CA GLY A 30 -14.29 0.49 10.04
C GLY A 30 -13.33 1.58 9.57
N GLU A 31 -13.18 1.77 8.26
CA GLU A 31 -12.35 2.83 7.66
C GLU A 31 -10.89 2.80 8.11
N ARG A 32 -10.37 1.58 8.27
CA ARG A 32 -8.96 1.34 8.60
C ARG A 32 -8.21 1.01 7.32
N TYR A 33 -7.09 1.70 7.12
CA TYR A 33 -6.25 1.55 5.94
C TYR A 33 -4.86 1.12 6.37
N LEU A 34 -4.37 0.02 5.80
CA LEU A 34 -3.04 -0.51 6.04
C LEU A 34 -2.21 -0.38 4.77
N HIS A 35 -0.96 0.05 4.91
CA HIS A 35 0.05 -0.03 3.87
C HIS A 35 1.07 -1.09 4.30
N LEU A 36 1.02 -2.26 3.67
CA LEU A 36 1.98 -3.33 3.90
C LEU A 36 3.19 -3.12 3.01
N VAL A 37 4.37 -3.08 3.61
CA VAL A 37 5.64 -3.08 2.89
C VAL A 37 6.28 -4.44 3.10
N GLY A 38 6.76 -5.07 2.02
CA GLY A 38 7.54 -6.30 2.10
C GLY A 38 8.73 -6.08 3.02
N SER A 39 9.14 -7.10 3.76
CA SER A 39 10.25 -6.98 4.70
C SER A 39 11.49 -6.43 3.99
N ILE A 40 11.80 -5.17 4.21
CA ILE A 40 13.13 -4.63 3.97
C ILE A 40 13.98 -5.20 5.09
N HIS A 41 14.90 -6.10 4.76
CA HIS A 41 15.84 -6.60 5.74
C HIS A 41 16.72 -5.42 6.16
N MET A 42 16.39 -4.81 7.29
CA MET A 42 17.22 -3.80 7.93
C MET A 42 18.46 -4.52 8.47
N GLY A 43 19.47 -4.64 7.62
CA GLY A 43 20.69 -5.41 7.88
C GLY A 43 21.82 -5.18 6.89
N THR A 44 21.64 -4.31 5.88
CA THR A 44 22.76 -3.80 5.08
C THR A 44 23.30 -2.53 5.73
N ARG A 45 24.63 -2.39 5.72
CA ARG A 45 25.40 -1.31 6.38
C ARG A 45 24.91 0.12 6.04
N ASP A 46 24.21 0.28 4.91
CA ASP A 46 23.82 1.58 4.36
C ASP A 46 22.34 1.95 4.63
N MET A 47 21.59 1.18 5.42
CA MET A 47 20.25 1.59 5.89
C MET A 47 20.33 2.16 7.32
N SER A 48 20.16 3.48 7.44
CA SER A 48 19.92 4.18 8.72
C SER A 48 18.43 4.54 8.86
N PRO A 49 17.89 4.65 10.10
CA PRO A 49 16.52 5.08 10.34
C PRO A 49 16.21 6.48 9.80
#